data_AF-A0A9D8DGE4-F1
#
_entry.id   AF-A0A9D8DGE4-F1
#
_cell.length_a   1.000
_cell.length_b   1.000
_cell.length_c   1.000
_cell.angle_alpha   90.00
_cell.angle_beta   90.00
_cell.angle_gamma   90.00
#
_symmetry.space_group_name_H-M   'P 1'
#
loop_
_entity.id
_entity.type
_entity.pdbx_description
1 polymer ?
#
loop_
_entity_poly.entity_id
_entity_poly.type
_entity_poly.pdbx_seq_one_letter_code
_entity_poly.pdbx_strand_id
1 'polypeptide(L)'
;MLKWLKDRPAPRILMGDFNMQPPRVEPILEGAGFTIAPTGPAYPVDKPRIQLDYIAVDGLKIRSADVIEITDVSDHRPIIAEVEPS
;
A
#
# COMPACT_ATOMS: atom_id res chain seq x y z
N MET A 1 1.45 -11.69 -10.31
CA MET A 1 2.40 -10.95 -9.45
C MET A 1 2.76 -11.72 -8.19
N LEU A 2 1.82 -11.95 -7.25
CA LEU A 2 2.10 -12.59 -5.95
C LEU A 2 2.78 -13.97 -6.02
N LYS A 3 2.46 -14.78 -7.04
CA LYS A 3 3.16 -16.06 -7.30
C LYS A 3 4.69 -15.89 -7.36
N TRP A 4 5.19 -14.82 -7.98
CA TRP A 4 6.62 -14.55 -8.13
C TRP A 4 7.29 -14.06 -6.83
N LEU A 5 6.49 -13.56 -5.87
CA LEU A 5 6.98 -13.10 -4.56
C LEU A 5 7.06 -14.24 -3.54
N LYS A 6 6.38 -15.37 -3.76
CA LYS A 6 6.41 -16.51 -2.84
C LYS A 6 7.80 -17.11 -2.70
N ASP A 7 8.57 -17.14 -3.77
CA ASP A 7 9.91 -17.74 -3.80
C ASP A 7 11.02 -16.73 -3.43
N ARG A 8 10.66 -15.49 -3.06
CA ARG A 8 11.62 -14.47 -2.61
C ARG A 8 11.69 -14.48 -1.08
N PRO A 9 12.91 -14.37 -0.50
CA PRO A 9 13.07 -14.33 0.95
C PRO A 9 12.39 -13.09 1.55
N ALA A 10 11.96 -13.21 2.80
CA ALA A 10 11.50 -12.08 3.62
C ALA A 10 12.70 -11.24 4.12
N PRO A 11 12.50 -9.96 4.50
CA PRO A 11 11.24 -9.21 4.45
C PRO A 11 10.85 -8.78 3.03
N ARG A 12 9.55 -8.57 2.79
CA ARG A 12 9.00 -8.14 1.50
C ARG A 12 8.10 -6.93 1.68
N ILE A 13 8.18 -6.00 0.73
CA ILE A 13 7.26 -4.87 0.59
C ILE A 13 6.67 -4.95 -0.82
N LEU A 14 5.35 -4.90 -0.92
CA LEU A 14 4.63 -4.72 -2.16
C LEU A 14 3.93 -3.37 -2.11
N MET A 15 4.22 -2.50 -3.08
CA MET A 15 3.65 -1.16 -3.11
C MET A 15 3.39 -0.65 -4.53
N GLY A 16 2.44 0.28 -4.65
CA GLY A 16 2.13 0.98 -5.89
C GLY A 16 0.62 1.15 -6.11
N ASP A 17 0.27 1.74 -7.26
CA ASP A 17 -1.10 1.87 -7.74
C ASP A 17 -1.59 0.53 -8.31
N PHE A 18 -2.61 -0.04 -7.68
CA PHE A 18 -3.22 -1.30 -8.10
C PHE A 18 -4.44 -1.12 -8.99
N ASN A 19 -4.89 0.12 -9.20
CA ASN A 19 -6.11 0.46 -9.94
C ASN A 19 -7.36 -0.30 -9.47
N MET A 20 -7.39 -0.67 -8.18
CA MET A 20 -8.47 -1.42 -7.56
C MET A 20 -8.74 -0.91 -6.15
N GLN A 21 -10.01 -0.89 -5.75
CA GLN A 21 -10.45 -0.44 -4.43
C GLN A 21 -10.30 -1.54 -3.37
N PRO A 22 -10.33 -1.18 -2.06
CA PRO A 22 -10.03 -2.10 -0.96
C PRO A 22 -10.76 -3.45 -1.00
N PRO A 23 -12.07 -3.56 -1.33
CA PRO A 23 -12.78 -4.83 -1.36
C PRO A 23 -12.22 -5.87 -2.35
N ARG A 24 -11.45 -5.44 -3.35
CA ARG A 24 -10.78 -6.33 -4.31
C ARG A 24 -9.33 -6.63 -3.95
N VAL A 25 -8.66 -5.73 -3.23
CA VAL A 25 -7.22 -5.81 -2.96
C VAL A 25 -6.94 -6.49 -1.62
N GLU A 26 -7.65 -6.10 -0.56
CA GLU A 26 -7.36 -6.54 0.81
C GLU A 26 -7.41 -8.07 0.96
N PRO A 27 -8.48 -8.77 0.51
CA PRO A 27 -8.55 -10.22 0.69
C PRO A 27 -7.43 -10.98 -0.05
N ILE A 28 -6.93 -10.43 -1.15
CA ILE A 28 -5.87 -11.04 -1.96
C ILE A 28 -4.51 -10.89 -1.26
N LEU A 29 -4.22 -9.71 -0.72
CA LEU A 29 -2.96 -9.43 -0.03
C LEU A 29 -2.90 -10.13 1.33
N GLU A 30 -3.97 -10.04 2.11
CA GLU A 30 -4.09 -10.71 3.42
C GLU A 30 -4.02 -12.23 3.26
N GLY A 31 -4.74 -12.78 2.28
CA GLY A 31 -4.68 -14.21 1.94
C GLY A 31 -3.31 -14.67 1.44
N ALA A 32 -2.43 -13.74 1.03
CA ALA A 32 -1.05 -14.01 0.65
C ALA A 32 -0.04 -13.79 1.79
N GLY A 33 -0.48 -13.43 2.99
CA GLY A 33 0.35 -13.25 4.18
C GLY A 33 0.86 -11.81 4.39
N PHE A 34 0.40 -10.85 3.60
CA PHE A 34 0.80 -9.46 3.75
C PHE A 34 -0.09 -8.72 4.76
N THR A 35 0.51 -7.83 5.54
CA THR A 35 -0.17 -6.80 6.34
C THR A 35 -0.20 -5.50 5.54
N ILE A 36 -1.38 -4.90 5.38
CA ILE A 36 -1.57 -3.70 4.57
C ILE A 36 -1.40 -2.46 5.46
N ALA A 37 -0.66 -1.46 4.97
CA ALA A 37 -0.56 -0.16 5.63
C ALA A 37 -1.93 0.51 5.65
N PRO A 38 -2.41 0.99 6.82
CA PRO A 38 -3.72 1.61 6.94
C PRO A 38 -3.70 3.03 6.36
N THR A 39 -3.61 3.15 5.05
CA THR A 39 -3.71 4.42 4.32
C THR A 39 -5.16 4.70 3.92
N GLY A 40 -5.45 5.94 3.54
CA GLY A 40 -6.74 6.36 3.01
C GLY A 40 -6.71 6.65 1.51
N PRO A 41 -7.77 7.30 1.00
CA PRO A 41 -7.80 7.82 -0.36
C PRO A 41 -6.63 8.73 -0.69
N ALA A 42 -6.01 8.49 -1.85
CA ALA A 42 -4.95 9.34 -2.41
C ALA A 42 -5.32 9.93 -3.79
N TYR A 43 -6.42 9.46 -4.39
CA TYR A 43 -6.89 9.88 -5.72
C TYR A 43 -8.33 10.42 -5.69
N PRO A 44 -8.65 11.44 -6.51
CA PRO A 44 -7.73 12.35 -7.19
C PRO A 44 -7.11 13.36 -6.22
N VAL A 45 -5.95 13.89 -6.60
CA VAL A 45 -5.07 14.71 -5.75
C VAL A 45 -5.75 15.88 -5.03
N ASP A 46 -6.66 16.59 -5.71
CA ASP A 46 -7.35 17.77 -5.15
C ASP A 46 -8.42 17.41 -4.11
N LYS A 47 -9.09 16.26 -4.28
CA LYS A 47 -10.19 15.80 -3.44
C LYS A 47 -10.14 14.28 -3.31
N PRO A 48 -9.18 13.75 -2.51
CA PRO A 48 -8.99 12.32 -2.39
C PRO A 48 -10.24 11.65 -1.85
N ARG A 49 -10.73 10.67 -2.61
CA ARG A 49 -11.94 9.90 -2.26
C ARG A 49 -11.87 8.43 -2.67
N ILE A 50 -10.87 8.06 -3.46
CA ILE A 50 -10.62 6.70 -3.91
C ILE A 50 -9.23 6.28 -3.42
N GLN A 51 -9.15 5.09 -2.83
CA GLN A 51 -7.90 4.41 -2.54
C GLN A 51 -7.61 3.43 -3.67
N LEU A 52 -6.47 3.63 -4.32
CA LEU A 52 -5.95 2.81 -5.42
C LEU A 52 -4.47 2.44 -5.17
N ASP A 53 -3.77 3.27 -4.40
CA ASP A 53 -2.40 3.07 -3.96
C ASP A 53 -2.33 2.27 -2.66
N TYR A 54 -1.39 1.32 -2.62
CA TYR A 54 -1.20 0.44 -1.47
C TYR A 54 0.27 0.32 -1.10
N ILE A 55 0.54 0.13 0.19
CA ILE A 55 1.78 -0.42 0.72
C ILE A 55 1.38 -1.63 1.56
N ALA A 56 2.01 -2.77 1.34
CA ALA A 56 1.78 -3.98 2.12
C ALA A 56 3.10 -4.69 2.42
N VAL A 57 3.22 -5.25 3.61
CA VAL A 57 4.47 -5.82 4.13
C VAL A 57 4.31 -7.26 4.58
N ASP A 58 5.39 -8.03 4.49
CA ASP A 58 5.49 -9.40 5.00
C ASP A 58 6.87 -9.56 5.67
N GLY A 59 6.86 -9.95 6.95
CA GLY A 59 8.06 -9.99 7.79
C GLY A 59 8.52 -8.63 8.33
N LEU A 60 7.66 -7.62 8.31
CA LEU A 60 7.87 -6.29 8.90
C LEU A 60 6.65 -5.86 9.72
N LYS A 61 6.86 -4.93 10.65
CA LYS A 61 5.81 -4.18 11.34
C LYS A 61 5.66 -2.79 10.73
N ILE A 62 4.43 -2.29 10.70
CA ILE A 62 4.10 -0.94 10.25
C ILE A 62 3.96 -0.06 11.50
N ARG A 63 4.78 0.99 11.60
CA ARG A 63 4.75 1.96 12.70
C ARG A 63 3.75 3.09 12.44
N SER A 64 3.74 3.61 11.23
CA SER A 64 2.84 4.67 10.78
C SER A 64 2.60 4.55 9.27
N ALA A 65 1.50 5.14 8.81
CA ALA A 65 1.18 5.25 7.39
C ALA A 65 0.33 6.49 7.17
N ASP A 66 0.70 7.30 6.18
CA ASP A 66 0.08 8.61 5.93
C ASP A 66 -0.06 8.88 4.43
N VAL A 67 -1.10 9.64 4.07
CA VAL A 67 -1.26 10.25 2.75
C VAL A 67 -0.75 11.68 2.84
N ILE A 68 0.25 12.03 2.04
CA ILE A 68 0.91 13.33 2.12
C ILE A 68 0.17 14.37 1.27
N GLU A 69 -0.05 15.55 1.83
CA GLU A 69 -0.75 16.66 1.16
C GLU A 69 0.17 17.42 0.18
N ILE A 70 0.66 16.72 -0.83
CA ILE A 70 1.37 17.30 -1.97
C ILE A 70 0.46 17.18 -3.19
N THR A 71 0.24 18.31 -3.90
CA THR A 71 -0.77 18.37 -4.97
C THR A 71 -0.25 18.79 -6.35
N ASP A 72 1.03 19.14 -6.46
CA ASP A 72 1.64 19.75 -7.66
C ASP A 72 2.55 18.79 -8.45
N VAL A 73 2.60 17.51 -8.07
CA VAL A 73 3.52 16.52 -8.65
C VAL A 73 2.81 15.44 -9.48
N SER A 74 1.59 15.06 -9.09
CA SER A 74 0.84 13.93 -9.66
C SER A 74 -0.66 14.10 -9.43
N ASP A 75 -1.49 13.36 -10.17
CA ASP A 75 -2.94 13.23 -9.92
C ASP A 75 -3.27 12.29 -8.74
N HIS A 76 -2.25 11.64 -8.17
CA HIS A 76 -2.29 10.92 -6.90
C HIS A 76 -1.47 11.66 -5.83
N ARG A 77 -1.96 11.64 -4.58
CA ARG A 77 -1.15 12.04 -3.42
C ARG A 77 -0.13 10.94 -3.06
N PRO A 78 1.11 11.27 -2.69
CA PRO A 78 2.06 10.28 -2.19
C PRO A 78 1.54 9.60 -0.92
N ILE A 79 1.78 8.30 -0.78
CA ILE A 79 1.59 7.58 0.48
C ILE A 79 2.95 7.17 1.06
N ILE A 80 3.11 7.33 2.37
CA ILE A 80 4.33 6.98 3.10
C ILE A 80 3.97 5.99 4.20
N ALA A 81 4.84 5.03 4.46
CA ALA A 81 4.74 4.17 5.64
C ALA A 81 6.13 4.02 6.29
N GLU A 82 6.17 4.11 7.62
CA GLU A 82 7.34 3.75 8.40
C GLU A 82 7.25 2.28 8.81
N VAL A 83 8.30 1.53 8.55
CA VAL A 83 8.35 0.09 8.79
C VAL A 83 9.59 -0.31 9.57
N GLU A 84 9.48 -1.40 10.32
CA GLU A 84 10.60 -1.97 11.08
C GLU A 84 10.61 -3.50 11.01
N PRO A 85 11.75 -4.16 11.29
CA PRO A 85 11.80 -5.60 11.46
C PRO A 85 10.79 -6.10 12.50
N SER A 86 10.09 -7.20 12.19
CA SER A 86 9.15 -7.85 13.10
C SER A 86 9.82 -8.45 14.33
#